data_AF-A0A2W6CJV9-F1
#
_entry.id   AF-A0A2W6CJV9-F1
#
_cell.length_a   1.000
_cell.length_b   1.000
_cell.length_c   1.000
_cell.angle_alpha   90.00
_cell.angle_beta   90.00
_cell.angle_gamma   90.00
#
_symmetry.space_group_name_H-M   'P 1'
#
loop_
_entity.id
_entity.type
_entity.pdbx_description
1 polymer ?
#
loop_
_entity_poly.entity_id
_entity_poly.type
_entity_poly.pdbx_seq_one_letter_code
_entity_poly.pdbx_strand_id
1 'polypeptide(L)'
;MTRITVDVNPDWLDAARDVLGTDTKVATINTALRSFAQRKQAAEIVAALDSVSVDFTSSDRGWGYGGGRDLSQLTQEALAEKAA
;
A
#
# COMPACT_ATOMS: atom_id res chain seq x y z
N MET A 1 -1.06 27.29 7.99
CA MET A 1 -0.59 26.81 9.31
C MET A 1 -1.51 27.42 10.35
N THR A 2 -2.44 26.63 10.89
CA THR A 2 -3.44 27.11 11.85
C THR A 2 -2.92 26.87 13.26
N ARG A 3 -2.96 27.88 14.11
CA ARG A 3 -2.49 27.78 15.50
C ARG A 3 -3.67 27.43 16.39
N ILE A 4 -3.57 26.30 17.09
CA ILE A 4 -4.60 25.77 17.98
C ILE A 4 -3.96 25.42 19.32
N THR A 5 -4.67 25.69 20.40
CA THR A 5 -4.28 25.25 21.75
C THR A 5 -5.04 23.97 22.04
N VAL A 6 -4.32 22.91 22.38
CA VAL A 6 -4.89 21.58 22.65
C VAL A 6 -4.31 21.09 23.97
N ASP A 7 -5.18 20.69 24.89
CA ASP A 7 -4.76 20.05 26.12
C ASP A 7 -4.38 18.59 25.84
N VAL A 8 -3.21 18.21 26.33
CA VAL A 8 -2.64 16.87 26.12
C VAL A 8 -2.10 16.36 27.44
N ASN A 9 -2.35 15.08 27.71
CA ASN A 9 -1.71 14.43 28.84
C ASN A 9 -0.18 14.34 28.57
N PRO A 10 0.66 14.90 29.46
CA PRO A 10 2.10 14.93 29.26
C PRO A 10 2.72 13.52 29.22
N ASP A 11 2.22 12.59 30.03
CA ASP A 11 2.75 11.23 30.10
C ASP A 11 2.54 10.48 28.78
N TRP A 12 1.37 10.69 28.15
CA TRP A 12 1.06 10.10 26.84
C TRP A 12 1.85 10.76 25.72
N LEU A 13 2.12 12.06 25.84
CA LEU A 13 2.90 12.79 24.86
C LEU A 13 4.36 12.32 24.87
N ASP A 14 4.95 12.10 26.05
CA ASP A 14 6.30 11.60 26.16
C ASP A 14 6.41 10.14 25.70
N ALA A 15 5.46 9.27 26.08
CA ALA A 15 5.41 7.91 25.53
C ALA A 15 5.28 7.90 23.99
N ALA A 16 4.47 8.80 23.43
CA ALA A 16 4.33 8.94 21.98
C ALA A 16 5.61 9.49 21.32
N ARG A 17 6.38 10.34 22.00
CA ARG A 17 7.66 10.85 21.50
C ARG A 17 8.68 9.74 21.36
N ASP A 18 8.78 8.87 22.35
CA ASP A 18 9.68 7.72 22.33
C ASP A 18 9.31 6.74 21.21
N VAL A 19 8.02 6.41 21.08
CA VAL A 19 7.53 5.48 20.05
C VAL A 19 7.67 6.04 18.63
N LEU A 20 7.40 7.34 18.45
CA LEU A 20 7.41 7.98 17.13
C LEU A 20 8.77 8.57 16.77
N GLY A 21 9.76 8.55 17.68
CA GLY A 21 11.09 9.11 17.47
C GLY A 21 11.07 10.61 17.15
N THR A 22 10.26 11.39 17.88
CA THR A 22 10.04 12.81 17.58
C THR A 22 10.57 13.75 18.67
N ASP A 23 11.24 14.81 18.23
CA ASP A 23 11.92 15.73 19.14
C ASP A 23 11.01 16.85 19.65
N THR A 24 9.91 17.16 18.97
CA THR A 24 9.02 18.28 19.31
C THR A 24 7.58 17.84 19.48
N LYS A 25 6.86 18.47 20.42
CA LYS A 25 5.44 18.20 20.70
C LYS A 25 4.57 18.30 19.43
N VAL A 26 4.84 19.29 18.59
CA VAL A 26 4.12 19.49 17.32
C VAL A 26 4.42 18.37 16.32
N ALA A 27 5.68 17.94 16.22
CA ALA A 27 6.03 16.80 15.38
C ALA A 27 5.35 15.52 15.86
N THR A 28 5.33 15.26 17.17
CA THR A 28 4.66 14.10 17.76
C THR A 28 3.18 14.07 17.40
N ILE A 29 2.46 15.19 17.60
CA ILE A 29 1.03 15.27 17.34
C ILE A 29 0.74 15.11 15.84
N ASN A 30 1.49 15.78 14.97
CA ASN A 30 1.28 15.68 13.52
C ASN A 30 1.57 14.27 13.00
N THR A 31 2.62 13.63 13.50
CA THR A 31 2.96 12.25 13.15
C THR A 31 1.90 11.28 13.66
N ALA A 32 1.44 11.44 14.90
CA ALA A 32 0.38 10.61 15.48
C ALA A 32 -0.93 10.72 14.67
N LEU A 33 -1.35 11.94 14.32
CA LEU A 33 -2.54 12.18 13.50
C LEU A 33 -2.39 11.57 12.10
N ARG A 34 -1.21 11.70 11.48
CA ARG A 34 -0.92 11.06 10.19
C ARG A 34 -1.00 9.54 10.29
N SER A 35 -0.37 8.93 11.29
CA SER A 35 -0.41 7.49 11.51
C SER A 35 -1.83 6.99 11.77
N PHE A 36 -2.64 7.74 12.52
CA PHE A 36 -4.04 7.41 12.76
C PHE A 36 -4.88 7.48 11.48
N ALA A 37 -4.72 8.55 10.69
CA ALA A 37 -5.40 8.68 9.40
C ALA A 37 -5.02 7.55 8.43
N GLN A 38 -3.75 7.19 8.36
CA GLN A 38 -3.26 6.08 7.55
C GLN A 38 -3.85 4.74 8.00
N ARG A 39 -3.91 4.48 9.31
CA ARG A 39 -4.53 3.24 9.83
C ARG A 39 -6.01 3.18 9.52
N LYS A 40 -6.74 4.29 9.62
CA LYS A 40 -8.16 4.34 9.26
C LYS A 40 -8.37 4.07 7.78
N GLN A 41 -7.58 4.70 6.92
CA GLN A 41 -7.65 4.48 5.48
C GLN A 41 -7.26 3.05 5.11
N ALA A 42 -6.22 2.49 5.74
CA ALA A 42 -5.83 1.10 5.54
C ALA A 42 -6.93 0.13 6.01
N ALA A 43 -7.57 0.39 7.14
CA ALA A 43 -8.71 -0.42 7.62
C ALA A 43 -9.90 -0.36 6.66
N GLU A 44 -10.21 0.82 6.11
CA GLU A 44 -11.25 0.98 5.08
C GLU A 44 -10.89 0.24 3.78
N ILE A 45 -9.62 0.27 3.36
CA ILE A 45 -9.14 -0.46 2.18
C ILE A 45 -9.18 -1.97 2.42
N VAL A 46 -8.76 -2.46 3.59
CA VAL A 46 -8.83 -3.89 3.95
C VAL A 46 -10.28 -4.35 4.01
N ALA A 47 -11.17 -3.57 4.63
CA ALA A 47 -12.60 -3.88 4.64
C ALA A 47 -13.20 -3.90 3.23
N ALA A 48 -12.78 -2.98 2.36
CA ALA A 48 -13.20 -2.97 0.96
C ALA A 48 -12.67 -4.20 0.19
N LEU A 49 -11.40 -4.57 0.40
CA LEU A 49 -10.80 -5.77 -0.19
C LEU A 49 -11.47 -7.07 0.31
N ASP A 50 -11.82 -7.13 1.59
CA ASP A 50 -12.53 -8.27 2.20
C ASP A 50 -13.98 -8.36 1.71
N SER A 51 -14.61 -7.23 1.40
CA SER A 51 -15.97 -7.17 0.84
C SER A 51 -16.08 -7.62 -0.62
N VAL A 52 -14.94 -7.72 -1.33
CA VAL A 52 -14.90 -8.19 -2.71
C VAL A 52 -14.54 -9.67 -2.69
N SER A 53 -15.52 -10.53 -2.91
CA SER A 53 -15.27 -11.95 -3.25
C SER A 53 -14.58 -11.98 -4.61
N VAL A 54 -13.25 -12.07 -4.61
CA VAL A 54 -12.46 -12.21 -5.84
C VAL A 54 -12.78 -13.57 -6.46
N ASP A 55 -13.52 -13.55 -7.57
CA ASP A 55 -13.79 -14.73 -8.38
C ASP A 55 -12.54 -15.11 -9.18
N PHE A 56 -11.75 -16.04 -8.65
CA PHE A 56 -10.56 -16.56 -9.32
C PHE A 56 -10.88 -17.58 -10.44
N THR A 57 -12.15 -17.86 -10.74
CA THR A 57 -12.56 -18.89 -11.73
C THR A 57 -12.09 -18.58 -13.16
N SER A 58 -11.57 -17.38 -13.43
CA SER A 58 -10.90 -17.02 -14.70
C SER A 58 -9.41 -16.70 -14.58
N SER A 59 -8.84 -16.71 -13.37
CA SER A 59 -7.47 -16.27 -13.10
C SER A 59 -6.38 -17.29 -13.48
N ASP A 60 -6.76 -18.54 -13.74
CA ASP A 60 -5.89 -19.57 -14.32
C ASP A 60 -5.33 -19.15 -15.70
N ARG A 61 -5.95 -18.19 -16.39
CA ARG A 61 -5.48 -17.64 -17.67
C ARG A 61 -4.58 -16.40 -17.54
N GLY A 62 -4.44 -15.80 -16.36
CA GLY A 62 -3.78 -14.50 -16.19
C GLY A 62 -2.41 -14.52 -15.52
N TRP A 63 -2.10 -15.56 -14.75
CA TRP A 63 -0.96 -15.56 -13.82
C TRP A 63 0.17 -16.53 -14.22
N GLY A 64 0.42 -16.64 -15.53
CA GLY A 64 1.59 -17.32 -16.09
C GLY A 64 1.97 -16.68 -17.42
N TYR A 65 3.26 -16.29 -17.56
CA TYR A 65 3.96 -15.86 -18.79
C TYR A 65 3.09 -15.65 -20.04
N GLY A 66 2.20 -14.64 -20.03
CA GLY A 66 1.17 -14.56 -21.07
C GLY A 66 0.13 -13.50 -20.80
N GLY A 67 0.55 -12.29 -20.41
CA GLY A 67 -0.32 -11.13 -20.36
C GLY A 67 -0.80 -10.76 -21.77
N GLY A 68 -1.83 -11.46 -22.25
CA GLY A 68 -2.71 -11.05 -23.36
C GLY A 68 -2.09 -10.89 -24.75
N ARG A 69 -0.80 -11.19 -24.96
CA ARG A 69 -0.19 -11.17 -26.30
C ARG A 69 0.13 -12.61 -26.71
N ASP A 70 -0.46 -13.02 -27.82
CA ASP A 70 -0.06 -14.24 -28.50
C ASP A 70 1.36 -14.06 -29.05
N LEU A 71 2.34 -14.72 -28.41
CA LEU A 71 3.76 -14.66 -28.77
C LEU A 71 4.18 -15.82 -29.70
N SER A 72 3.21 -16.57 -30.24
CA SER A 72 3.48 -17.71 -31.13
C SER A 72 4.26 -17.28 -32.38
N GLN A 73 3.98 -16.08 -32.90
CA GLN A 73 4.73 -15.51 -34.04
C GLN A 73 6.18 -15.19 -33.70
N LEU A 74 6.45 -14.54 -32.57
CA LEU A 74 7.82 -14.23 -32.13
C LEU A 74 8.65 -15.50 -31.90
N THR A 75 7.99 -16.56 -31.44
CA THR A 75 8.63 -17.87 -31.23
C THR A 75 8.98 -18.52 -32.58
N GLN A 76 8.12 -18.41 -33.58
CA GLN A 76 8.41 -18.87 -34.94
C GLN A 76 9.55 -18.09 -35.60
N GLU A 77 9.56 -16.76 -35.46
CA GLU A 77 10.62 -15.91 -36.01
C GLU A 77 11.99 -16.22 -35.39
N ALA A 78 12.05 -16.37 -34.06
CA ALA A 78 13.29 -16.73 -33.37
C ALA A 78 13.84 -18.12 -33.77
N LEU A 79 12.95 -19.07 -34.07
CA LEU A 79 13.35 -20.40 -34.57
C LEU A 79 13.85 -20.34 -36.02
N ALA A 80 13.26 -19.49 -36.85
CA ALA A 80 13.71 -19.29 -38.24
C ALA A 80 15.07 -18.58 -38.30
N GLU A 81 15.32 -17.60 -37.43
CA GLU A 81 16.60 -16.90 -37.33
C GLU A 81 17.74 -17.83 -36.87
N LYS A 82 17.46 -18.77 -35.97
CA LYS A 82 18.44 -19.75 -35.50
C LYS A 82 18.76 -20.85 -36.52
N ALA A 83 17.91 -21.02 -37.54
CA ALA A 83 18.07 -22.02 -38.59
C ALA A 83 18.74 -21.47 -39.87
N ALA A 84 18.99 -20.16 -39.93
CA ALA A 84 19.75 -19.46 -40.97
C ALA A 84 21.22 -19.28 -40.56
#